data_AF-A0A440VAP4-F1
#
_entry.id   AF-A0A440VAP4-F1
#
_cell.length_a   1.000
_cell.length_b   1.000
_cell.length_c   1.000
_cell.angle_alpha   90.00
_cell.angle_beta   90.00
_cell.angle_gamma   90.00
#
_symmetry.space_group_name_H-M   'P 1'
#
loop_
_entity.id
_entity.type
_entity.pdbx_description
1 polymer ?
#
loop_
_entity_poly.entity_id
_entity_poly.type
_entity_poly.pdbx_seq_one_letter_code
_entity_poly.pdbx_strand_id
1 'polypeptide(L)' 'RCLISVAHEAGDSVVTVTWPDGGTRIIHFHDGKPAGSDSSDEFRFTREGSLNMIRIGVSERFEITDQLALGKR' A
#
# COMPACT_ATOMS: atom_id res chain seq x y z
N ARG A 1 -3.86 13.71 11.43
CA ARG A 1 -3.14 12.41 11.45
C ARG A 1 -3.77 11.52 10.39
N CYS A 2 -2.98 10.82 9.58
CA CYS A 2 -3.54 9.85 8.63
C CYS A 2 -4.07 8.62 9.37
N LEU A 3 -5.12 8.01 8.84
CA LEU A 3 -5.64 6.71 9.28
C LEU A 3 -5.21 5.64 8.29
N ILE A 4 -4.94 4.44 8.81
CA ILE A 4 -4.55 3.29 8.01
C ILE A 4 -5.48 2.14 8.38
N SER A 5 -6.08 1.51 7.39
CA SER A 5 -6.76 0.23 7.53
C SER A 5 -6.17 -0.79 6.57
N VAL A 6 -6.26 -2.06 6.96
CA VAL A 6 -5.84 -3.17 6.12
C VAL A 6 -6.89 -4.27 6.18
N ALA A 7 -7.25 -4.81 5.03
CA ALA A 7 -8.07 -6.00 4.89
C ALA A 7 -7.23 -7.10 4.22
N HIS A 8 -7.26 -8.31 4.77
CA HIS A 8 -6.56 -9.47 4.24
C HIS A 8 -7.55 -10.51 3.74
N GLU A 9 -7.32 -11.05 2.55
CA GLU A 9 -8.13 -12.10 1.96
C GLU A 9 -7.25 -13.05 1.15
N ALA A 10 -7.14 -14.32 1.56
CA ALA A 10 -6.54 -15.40 0.77
C ALA A 10 -5.18 -15.08 0.07
N GLY A 11 -4.26 -14.38 0.76
CA GLY A 11 -2.95 -14.00 0.21
C GLY A 11 -2.90 -12.59 -0.37
N ASP A 12 -4.07 -12.01 -0.66
CA ASP A 12 -4.24 -10.61 -1.01
C ASP A 12 -4.39 -9.74 0.24
N SER A 13 -4.01 -8.47 0.09
CA SER A 13 -4.42 -7.45 1.04
C SER A 13 -4.70 -6.11 0.37
N VAL A 14 -5.56 -5.33 1.01
CA VAL A 14 -5.88 -3.98 0.60
C VAL A 14 -5.50 -3.05 1.73
N VAL A 15 -4.53 -2.17 1.47
CA VAL A 15 -4.11 -1.12 2.40
C VAL A 15 -4.78 0.17 1.99
N THR A 16 -5.57 0.75 2.89
CA THR A 16 -6.21 2.04 2.68
C THR A 16 -5.58 3.09 3.60
N VAL A 17 -5.10 4.18 3.00
CA VAL A 17 -4.60 5.36 3.71
C VAL A 17 -5.65 6.46 3.57
N THR A 18 -6.10 7.03 4.69
CA THR A 18 -7.02 8.17 4.71
C THR A 18 -6.30 9.39 5.27
N TRP A 19 -6.22 10.46 4.49
CA TRP A 19 -5.63 11.73 4.91
C TRP A 19 -6.62 12.55 5.76
N PRO A 20 -6.13 13.52 6.55
CA PRO A 20 -6.99 14.36 7.39
C PRO A 20 -8.03 15.19 6.62
N ASP A 21 -7.79 15.44 5.34
CA ASP A 21 -8.70 16.18 4.44
C ASP A 21 -9.81 15.29 3.85
N GLY A 22 -9.81 13.99 4.17
CA GLY A 22 -10.79 13.02 3.70
C GLY A 22 -10.40 12.34 2.39
N GLY A 23 -9.28 12.70 1.76
CA GLY A 23 -8.75 11.95 0.63
C GLY A 23 -8.38 10.52 1.04
N THR A 24 -8.39 9.61 0.07
CA THR A 24 -7.96 8.22 0.28
C THR A 24 -7.02 7.73 -0.79
N ARG A 25 -6.15 6.81 -0.41
CA ARG A 25 -5.37 5.97 -1.33
C ARG A 25 -5.62 4.52 -0.99
N ILE A 26 -5.93 3.73 -2.02
CA ILE A 26 -6.04 2.28 -1.93
C ILE A 26 -4.82 1.68 -2.61
N ILE A 27 -4.15 0.75 -1.93
CA ILE A 27 -3.00 0.01 -2.47
C ILE A 27 -3.31 -1.47 -2.35
N HIS A 28 -3.34 -2.14 -3.49
CA HIS A 28 -3.55 -3.57 -3.58
C HIS A 28 -2.23 -4.31 -3.44
N PHE A 29 -2.23 -5.39 -2.69
CA PHE A 29 -1.14 -6.34 -2.59
C PHE A 29 -1.61 -7.72 -2.98
N HIS A 30 -0.76 -8.44 -3.70
CA HIS A 30 -0.92 -9.86 -4.03
C HIS A 30 0.31 -10.62 -3.52
N ASP A 31 0.10 -11.64 -2.68
CA ASP A 31 1.17 -12.42 -2.03
C ASP A 31 2.24 -11.54 -1.34
N GLY A 32 1.77 -10.48 -0.67
CA GLY A 32 2.62 -9.51 0.05
C GLY A 32 3.45 -8.60 -0.86
N LYS A 33 3.22 -8.59 -2.17
CA LYS A 33 3.85 -7.66 -3.11
C LYS A 33 2.86 -6.58 -3.57
N PRO A 34 3.27 -5.32 -3.70
CA PRO A 34 2.41 -4.28 -4.27
C PRO A 34 1.98 -4.65 -5.69
N ALA A 35 0.68 -4.59 -5.96
CA ALA A 35 0.07 -4.97 -7.24
C ALA A 35 -0.53 -3.78 -8.00
N GLY A 36 -0.94 -2.72 -7.30
CA GLY A 36 -1.49 -1.51 -7.92
C GLY A 36 -2.16 -0.58 -6.92
N SER A 37 -2.85 0.45 -7.42
CA SER A 37 -3.64 1.40 -6.62
C SER A 37 -4.96 1.77 -7.30
N ASP A 38 -5.77 2.57 -6.61
CA ASP A 38 -6.98 3.21 -7.16
C ASP A 38 -6.69 4.45 -8.03
N SER A 39 -5.43 4.75 -8.36
CA SER A 39 -5.06 5.78 -9.34
C SER A 39 -4.80 5.17 -10.72
N SER A 40 -5.06 5.94 -11.77
CA SER A 40 -4.56 5.65 -13.13
C SER A 40 -3.11 6.08 -13.35
N ASP A 41 -2.50 6.76 -12.38
CA ASP A 41 -1.10 7.19 -12.46
C ASP A 41 -0.14 5.99 -12.48
N GLU A 42 1.07 6.24 -12.97
CA GLU A 42 2.11 5.22 -13.01
C GLU A 42 2.41 4.66 -11.60
N PHE A 43 2.33 3.33 -11.48
CA PHE A 43 2.61 2.61 -10.24
C PHE A 43 3.98 1.92 -10.34
N ARG A 44 4.93 2.38 -9.52
CA ARG A 44 6.28 1.80 -9.44
C ARG A 44 6.56 1.37 -8.01
N PHE A 45 7.27 0.26 -7.82
CA PHE A 45 7.75 -0.12 -6.50
C PHE A 45 9.14 -0.74 -6.55
N THR A 46 9.87 -0.56 -5.45
CA THR A 46 11.08 -1.31 -5.12
C THR A 46 10.90 -1.97 -3.76
N ARG A 47 11.71 -2.98 -3.48
CA ARG A 47 11.68 -3.68 -2.19
C ARG A 47 13.07 -3.69 -1.58
N GLU A 48 13.16 -3.29 -0.32
CA GLU A 48 14.38 -3.30 0.48
C GLU A 48 14.13 -4.16 1.73
N GLY A 49 14.61 -5.40 1.70
CA GLY A 49 14.31 -6.39 2.74
C GLY A 49 12.79 -6.63 2.86
N SER A 50 12.23 -6.28 4.02
CA SER A 50 10.79 -6.39 4.31
C SER A 50 10.00 -5.09 4.10
N LEU A 51 10.61 -4.08 3.48
CA LEU A 51 9.98 -2.79 3.20
C LEU A 51 9.63 -2.68 1.71
N ASN A 52 8.37 -2.40 1.42
CA ASN A 52 7.90 -2.08 0.08
C ASN A 52 7.86 -0.56 -0.07
N MET A 53 8.67 -0.03 -0.98
CA MET A 53 8.71 1.39 -1.33
C MET A 53 7.91 1.59 -2.61
N ILE A 54 6.75 2.21 -2.49
CA ILE A 54 5.78 2.37 -3.57
C ILE A 54 5.74 3.84 -3.98
N ARG A 55 5.72 4.10 -5.28
CA ARG A 55 5.54 5.43 -5.89
C ARG A 55 4.34 5.41 -6.82
N ILE A 56 3.49 6.41 -6.69
CA ILE A 56 2.30 6.60 -7.52
C ILE A 56 2.39 8.00 -8.13
N GLY A 57 2.47 8.06 -9.45
CA GLY A 57 2.73 9.30 -10.17
C GLY A 57 4.05 9.96 -9.72
N VAL A 58 4.07 11.30 -9.73
CA VAL A 58 5.28 12.09 -9.41
C VAL A 58 5.41 12.44 -7.92
N SER A 59 4.31 12.38 -7.16
CA SER A 59 4.21 13.02 -5.85
C SER A 59 4.08 12.04 -4.70
N GLU A 60 3.43 10.90 -4.91
CA GLU A 60 3.07 10.01 -3.81
C GLU A 60 4.13 8.94 -3.58
N ARG A 61 4.50 8.76 -2.32
CA ARG A 61 5.39 7.69 -1.85
C ARG A 61 4.80 7.04 -0.62
N PHE A 62 4.78 5.71 -0.61
CA PHE A 62 4.36 4.90 0.52
C PHE A 62 5.45 3.89 0.90
N GLU A 63 5.59 3.67 2.20
CA GLU A 63 6.49 2.70 2.79
C GLU A 63 5.67 1.73 3.60
N ILE A 64 5.48 0.52 3.06
CA ILE A 64 4.60 -0.50 3.63
C ILE A 64 5.43 -1.73 3.93
N THR A 65 5.45 -2.13 5.21
CA THR A 65 6.16 -3.34 5.62
C THR A 65 5.38 -4.58 5.22
N ASP A 66 6.11 -5.67 4.99
CA ASP A 66 5.51 -6.99 4.81
C ASP A 66 4.64 -7.40 5.99
N GLN A 67 4.97 -6.95 7.20
CA GLN A 67 4.17 -7.22 8.39
C GLN A 67 2.74 -6.67 8.24
N LEU A 68 2.61 -5.44 7.74
CA LEU A 68 1.31 -4.83 7.47
C LEU A 68 0.61 -5.52 6.29
N ALA A 69 1.33 -5.73 5.18
CA ALA A 69 0.77 -6.34 3.98
C ALA A 69 0.35 -7.82 4.16
N LEU A 70 1.06 -8.58 4.99
CA LEU A 70 0.78 -10.01 5.22
C LEU A 70 0.02 -10.29 6.52
N GLY A 71 -0.18 -9.29 7.39
CA GLY A 71 -0.84 -9.46 8.68
C GLY A 71 -0.06 -10.35 9.66
N LYS A 72 1.26 -10.44 9.50
CA LYS A 72 2.12 -11.24 10.39
C LYS A 72 2.28 -10.50 11.72
N ARG A 73 2.24 -11.25 12.84
CA ARG A 73 2.50 -10.71 14.18
C ARG A 73 3.98 -10.67 14.47
#